data_AF-A0A6P2IN00-F1
#
_entry.id   AF-A0A6P2IN00-F1
#
_cell.length_a   1.000
_cell.length_b   1.000
_cell.length_c   1.000
_cell.angle_alpha   90.00
_cell.angle_beta   90.00
_cell.angle_gamma   90.00
#
_symmetry.space_group_name_H-M   'P 1'
#
loop_
_entity.id
_entity.type
_entity.pdbx_description
1 polymer ?
#
loop_
_entity_poly.entity_id
_entity_poly.type
_entity_poly.pdbx_seq_one_letter_code
_entity_poly.pdbx_strand_id
1 'polypeptide(L)' 'MNTHPDPRDALPVRDGTSLVAFLHILKKAHAALVGHDTAHRRFSEIVTRGQARQYIEELMPALLQARDAHRRRRHAKKHH' A
#
# COMPACT_ATOMS: atom_id res chain seq x y z
N MET A 1 -20.29 -7.48 2.76
CA MET A 1 -19.05 -7.07 3.43
C MET A 1 -19.00 -7.82 4.75
N ASN A 2 -18.14 -8.84 4.89
CA ASN A 2 -17.98 -9.53 6.17
C ASN A 2 -17.13 -8.67 7.10
N THR A 3 -17.80 -7.85 7.91
CA THR A 3 -17.22 -6.95 8.92
C THR A 3 -17.02 -7.65 10.26
N HIS A 4 -16.64 -8.93 10.27
CA HIS A 4 -16.12 -9.54 11.48
C HIS A 4 -14.61 -9.27 11.54
N PRO A 5 -14.11 -8.56 12.57
CA PRO A 5 -12.67 -8.43 12.75
C PRO A 5 -12.08 -9.83 12.88
N ASP A 6 -11.12 -10.18 12.01
CA ASP A 6 -10.39 -11.43 12.13
C ASP A 6 -9.62 -11.35 13.45
N PRO A 7 -9.71 -12.35 14.35
CA PRO A 7 -8.90 -12.36 15.57
C PRO A 7 -7.40 -12.14 15.31
N ARG A 8 -6.93 -12.46 14.10
CA ARG A 8 -5.55 -12.24 13.64
C ARG A 8 -5.22 -10.78 13.38
N ASP A 9 -6.21 -9.92 13.16
CA ASP A 9 -6.01 -8.49 12.90
C ASP A 9 -5.44 -7.77 14.13
N ALA A 10 -5.70 -8.29 15.34
CA ALA A 10 -5.10 -7.80 16.58
C ALA A 10 -3.64 -8.23 16.78
N LEU A 11 -3.15 -9.20 16.00
CA LEU A 11 -1.77 -9.67 16.13
C LEU A 11 -0.79 -8.59 15.64
N PRO A 12 0.39 -8.47 16.29
CA PRO A 12 1.41 -7.54 15.85
C PRO A 12 1.97 -7.95 14.49
N VAL A 13 2.34 -6.96 13.69
CA VAL A 13 3.18 -7.17 12.51
C VAL A 13 4.61 -7.37 13.01
N ARG A 14 5.13 -8.60 12.90
CA ARG A 14 6.49 -8.92 13.32
C ARG A 14 7.50 -8.54 12.23
N ASP A 15 8.59 -7.92 12.66
CA ASP A 15 9.75 -7.67 11.81
C ASP A 15 10.33 -8.99 11.26
N GLY A 16 10.88 -8.93 10.06
CA GLY A 16 11.43 -10.11 9.36
C GLY A 16 10.39 -11.00 8.67
N THR A 17 9.10 -10.65 8.70
CA THR A 17 8.07 -11.34 7.93
C THR A 17 8.00 -10.85 6.49
N SER A 18 7.52 -11.72 5.58
CA SER A 18 7.20 -11.34 4.19
C SER A 18 6.18 -10.20 4.12
N LEU A 19 5.30 -10.08 5.12
CA LEU A 19 4.33 -8.99 5.23
C LEU A 19 5.02 -7.63 5.40
N VAL A 20 5.99 -7.50 6.32
CA VAL A 20 6.74 -6.24 6.51
C VAL A 20 7.49 -5.85 5.24
N ALA A 21 8.15 -6.82 4.58
CA ALA A 21 8.82 -6.58 3.31
C ALA A 21 7.86 -6.07 2.22
N PHE A 22 6.67 -6.68 2.13
CA PHE A 22 5.62 -6.23 1.22
C PHE A 22 5.13 -4.81 1.55
N LEU A 23 4.87 -4.51 2.82
CA LEU A 23 4.47 -3.17 3.26
C LEU A 23 5.56 -2.12 2.95
N HIS A 24 6.85 -2.47 3.05
CA HIS A 24 7.95 -1.59 2.66
C HIS A 24 7.93 -1.24 1.16
N ILE A 25 7.61 -2.21 0.30
CA ILE A 25 7.44 -1.95 -1.14
C ILE A 25 6.26 -1.01 -1.36
N LEU A 26 5.13 -1.25 -0.69
CA LEU A 26 3.97 -0.36 -0.76
C LEU A 26 4.28 1.04 -0.24
N LYS A 27 5.06 1.19 0.82
CA LYS A 27 5.53 2.49 1.31
C LYS A 27 6.29 3.26 0.24
N LYS A 28 7.18 2.61 -0.51
CA LYS A 28 7.93 3.27 -1.60
C LYS A 28 6.98 3.77 -2.69
N ALA A 29 5.98 2.97 -3.06
CA ALA A 29 5.00 3.35 -4.05
C ALA A 29 4.10 4.49 -3.54
N HIS A 30 3.69 4.44 -2.27
CA HIS A 30 2.94 5.51 -1.61
C HIS A 30 3.74 6.82 -1.58
N ALA A 31 5.03 6.76 -1.24
CA ALA A 31 5.92 7.93 -1.24
C ALA A 31 6.02 8.57 -2.62
N ALA A 32 5.98 7.79 -3.71
CA ALA A 32 5.95 8.33 -5.06
C ALA A 32 4.62 9.02 -5.42
N LEU A 33 3.53 8.72 -4.70
CA LEU A 33 2.22 9.36 -4.91
C LEU A 33 2.04 10.62 -4.05
N VAL A 34 2.40 10.57 -2.77
CA VAL A 34 2.06 11.63 -1.78
C VAL A 34 3.27 12.30 -1.14
N GLY A 35 4.49 11.89 -1.49
CA GLY A 35 5.73 12.34 -0.87
C GLY A 35 6.23 11.44 0.27
N HIS A 36 7.54 11.50 0.53
CA HIS A 36 8.23 10.61 1.46
C HIS A 36 7.72 10.74 2.90
N ASP A 37 7.57 11.96 3.41
CA ASP A 37 7.26 12.20 4.82
C ASP A 37 5.86 11.73 5.20
N THR A 38 4.86 12.01 4.35
CA THR A 38 3.48 11.55 4.53
C THR A 38 3.39 10.03 4.51
N ALA A 39 4.05 9.39 3.54
CA ALA A 39 4.08 7.94 3.43
C ALA A 39 4.82 7.29 4.61
N HIS A 40 5.90 7.90 5.08
CA HIS A 40 6.64 7.45 6.25
C HIS A 40 5.80 7.54 7.52
N ARG A 41 5.16 8.69 7.78
CA ARG A 41 4.30 8.90 8.94
C ARG A 41 3.19 7.84 9.00
N ARG A 42 2.47 7.65 7.89
CA ARG A 42 1.38 6.66 7.84
C ARG A 42 1.89 5.22 8.01
N PHE A 43 3.06 4.90 7.46
CA PHE A 43 3.65 3.57 7.63
C PHE A 43 4.04 3.27 9.08
N SER A 44 4.55 4.27 9.82
CA SER A 44 4.93 4.11 11.24
C SER A 44 3.73 3.85 12.16
N GLU A 45 2.50 4.12 11.71
CA GLU A 45 1.26 3.82 12.45
C GLU A 45 0.84 2.34 12.35
N ILE A 46 1.47 1.56 11.46
CA ILE A 46 1.14 0.14 11.25
C ILE A 46 1.85 -0.72 12.28
N VAL A 47 1.11 -1.10 13.32
CA VAL A 47 1.59 -1.97 14.41
C VAL A 47 0.94 -3.35 14.34
N THR A 48 -0.31 -3.43 13.87
CA THR A 48 -1.10 -4.67 13.83
C THR A 48 -1.42 -5.13 12.41
N ARG A 49 -1.74 -6.42 12.26
CA ARG A 49 -2.11 -6.98 10.95
C ARG A 49 -3.38 -6.35 10.39
N GLY A 50 -4.31 -5.94 11.25
CA GLY A 50 -5.51 -5.19 10.87
C GLY A 50 -5.17 -3.82 10.29
N GLN A 51 -4.24 -3.09 10.92
CA GLN A 51 -3.76 -1.81 10.39
C GLN A 51 -3.01 -2.00 9.07
N ALA A 52 -2.22 -3.07 8.93
CA ALA A 52 -1.57 -3.41 7.67
C ALA A 52 -2.59 -3.66 6.56
N ARG A 53 -3.65 -4.42 6.87
CA ARG A 53 -4.75 -4.67 5.94
C ARG A 53 -5.46 -3.38 5.54
N GLN A 54 -5.83 -2.53 6.50
CA GLN A 54 -6.44 -1.23 6.23
C GLN A 54 -5.55 -0.37 5.34
N TYR A 55 -4.25 -0.30 5.63
CA TYR A 55 -3.30 0.43 4.82
C TYR A 55 -3.23 -0.08 3.37
N ILE A 56 -3.28 -1.41 3.18
CA ILE A 56 -3.34 -2.02 1.84
C ILE A 56 -4.64 -1.64 1.14
N GLU A 57 -5.79 -1.82 1.80
CA GLU A 57 -7.13 -1.54 1.24
C GLU A 57 -7.29 -0.06 0.84
N GLU A 58 -6.81 0.86 1.67
CA GLU A 58 -6.83 2.31 1.41
C GLU A 58 -5.93 2.69 0.22
N LEU A 59 -4.72 2.12 0.14
CA LEU A 59 -3.71 2.54 -0.83
C LEU A 59 -3.88 1.89 -2.21
N MET A 60 -4.43 0.68 -2.27
CA MET A 60 -4.45 -0.11 -3.52
C MET A 60 -5.19 0.57 -4.67
N PRO A 61 -6.37 1.20 -4.48
CA PRO A 61 -7.08 1.88 -5.55
C PRO A 61 -6.24 2.98 -6.22
N ALA A 62 -5.54 3.79 -5.40
CA ALA A 62 -4.69 4.87 -5.91
C ALA A 62 -3.49 4.34 -6.71
N LEU A 63 -2.86 3.28 -6.23
CA LEU A 63 -1.74 2.62 -6.94
C LEU A 63 -2.17 2.03 -8.28
N LEU A 64 -3.33 1.37 -8.31
CA LEU A 64 -3.89 0.80 -9.55
C LEU A 64 -4.21 1.90 -10.56
N GLN A 65 -4.81 3.00 -10.12
CA GLN A 65 -5.11 4.15 -10.98
C GLN A 65 -3.83 4.78 -11.56
N ALA A 66 -2.80 4.97 -10.72
CA ALA A 66 -1.51 5.51 -11.15
C ALA A 66 -0.82 4.58 -12.16
N ARG A 67 -0.86 3.26 -11.94
CA ARG A 67 -0.35 2.25 -12.86
C ARG A 67 -1.07 2.30 -14.20
N ASP A 68 -2.39 2.39 -14.20
CA ASP A 68 -3.20 2.44 -15.43
C ASP A 68 -2.96 3.74 -16.21
N ALA A 69 -2.80 4.88 -15.51
CA ALA A 69 -2.41 6.13 -16.13
C ALA A 69 -1.02 6.03 -16.79
N HIS A 70 -0.05 5.42 -16.10
CA HIS A 70 1.28 5.17 -16.66
C HIS A 70 1.22 4.28 -17.92
N ARG A 71 0.44 3.18 -17.86
CA ARG A 71 0.23 2.28 -19.01
C ARG A 71 -0.32 3.03 -20.22
N ARG A 72 -1.39 3.84 -20.04
CA ARG A 72 -1.99 4.63 -21.12
C ARG A 72 -1.00 5.60 -21.76
N ARG A 73 -0.20 6.32 -20.96
CA ARG A 73 0.83 7.23 -21.48
C ARG A 73 1.87 6.52 -22.34
N ARG A 74 2.21 5.27 -22.02
CA ARG A 74 3.21 4.49 -22.75
C ARG A 74 2.67 3.94 -24.08
N HIS A 75 1.38 3.59 -24.14
CA HIS A 75 0.74 3.19 -25.39
C HIS A 75 0.47 4.36 -26.34
N ALA A 76 0.20 5.56 -25.81
CA ALA A 76 0.08 6.77 -26.62
C ALA A 76 1.39 7.14 -27.36
N LYS A 77 2.55 6.83 -26.77
CA LYS A 77 3.88 7.08 -27.38
C LYS A 77 4.26 6.10 -28.50
N LYS A 78 3.50 5.01 -28.72
CA LYS A 78 3.78 4.03 -29.79
C LYS A 78 3.00 4.31 -31.09
N HIS A 79 2.11 5.29 -31.10
CA HIS A 79 1.26 5.64 -32.24
C HIS A 79 1.62 6.98 -32.90
N HIS A 80 2.83 7.49 -32.67
CA HIS A 80 3.33 8.70 -33.31
C HIS A 80 4.70 8.42 -33.94
#